data_AF-A0A9W2ZC57-F1
#
_entry.id   AF-A0A9W2ZC57-F1
#
_cell.length_a   1.000
_cell.length_b   1.000
_cell.length_c   1.000
_cell.angle_alpha   90.00
_cell.angle_beta   90.00
_cell.angle_gamma   90.00
#
_symmetry.space_group_name_H-M   'P 1'
#
loop_
_entity.id
_entity.type
_entity.pdbx_description
1 polymer ?
#
loop_
_entity_poly.entity_id
_entity_poly.type
_entity_poly.pdbx_seq_one_letter_code
_entity_poly.pdbx_strand_id
1 'polypeptide(L)'
;MANQSGPSNPGLVQHGETLKRRIQNEAFLQQVKPGDMIEFPRKFYSHWAIYVGKGKVIHLTGDAGDMALDEAGTVKLEDFWTVVGTSTPKINNFLDAEMD
;
A
#
# COMPACT_ATOMS: atom_id res chain seq x y z
N MET A 1 -7.36 -25.40 23.55
CA MET A 1 -7.25 -23.93 23.69
C MET A 1 -5.75 -23.65 23.86
N ALA A 2 -5.01 -22.96 23.01
CA ALA A 2 -5.30 -22.08 21.88
C ALA A 2 -4.25 -22.33 20.78
N ASN A 3 -4.64 -22.24 19.50
CA ASN A 3 -3.70 -22.15 18.38
C ASN A 3 -3.70 -20.69 17.92
N GLN A 4 -2.64 -19.95 18.24
CA GLN A 4 -2.38 -18.64 17.64
C GLN A 4 -1.26 -18.80 16.62
N SER A 5 -1.63 -19.25 15.42
CA SER A 5 -0.82 -19.07 14.24
C SER A 5 -1.01 -17.64 13.75
N GLY A 6 -0.21 -16.71 14.27
CA GLY A 6 -0.01 -15.42 13.61
C GLY A 6 0.74 -15.63 12.28
N PRO A 7 0.44 -14.90 11.21
CA PRO A 7 1.13 -15.08 9.95
C PRO A 7 2.61 -14.68 10.12
N SER A 8 3.48 -15.63 9.76
CA SER A 8 4.92 -15.44 9.63
C SER A 8 5.20 -14.29 8.67
N ASN A 9 5.92 -13.27 9.14
CA ASN A 9 6.36 -12.15 8.32
C ASN A 9 7.72 -12.50 7.68
N PRO A 10 7.80 -12.79 6.38
CA PRO A 10 9.06 -13.15 5.75
C PRO A 10 9.75 -11.87 5.27
N GLY A 11 10.70 -11.34 6.06
CA GLY A 11 11.37 -10.10 5.70
C GLY A 11 12.50 -9.67 6.62
N LEU A 12 13.30 -10.61 7.12
CA LEU A 12 14.57 -10.31 7.81
C LEU A 12 15.70 -10.18 6.79
N VAL A 13 15.83 -9.05 6.08
CA VAL A 13 17.12 -8.64 5.46
C VAL A 13 17.23 -7.10 5.33
N GLN A 14 18.37 -6.55 5.78
CA GLN A 14 18.88 -5.15 5.69
C GLN A 14 18.38 -4.15 6.76
N HIS A 15 19.12 -4.07 7.88
CA HIS A 15 18.73 -3.39 9.12
C HIS A 15 18.71 -1.85 9.13
N GLY A 16 19.33 -1.15 8.18
CA GLY A 16 19.36 0.32 8.14
C GLY A 16 18.24 0.95 7.31
N GLU A 17 18.11 0.50 6.06
CA GLU A 17 17.13 1.07 5.11
C GLU A 17 15.68 0.67 5.43
N THR A 18 15.50 -0.50 6.06
CA THR A 18 14.17 -1.03 6.37
C THR A 18 13.49 -0.30 7.54
N LEU A 19 14.25 0.11 8.57
CA LEU A 19 13.68 0.81 9.74
C LEU A 19 13.28 2.24 9.40
N LYS A 20 14.14 2.98 8.68
CA LYS A 20 13.83 4.35 8.25
C LYS A 20 12.55 4.36 7.40
N ARG A 21 12.44 3.43 6.46
CA ARG A 21 11.23 3.29 5.62
C ARG A 21 10.00 2.93 6.45
N ARG A 22 10.13 2.04 7.44
CA ARG A 22 9.01 1.71 8.32
C ARG A 22 8.52 2.91 9.12
N ILE A 23 9.43 3.69 9.72
CA ILE A 23 9.08 4.91 10.45
C ILE A 23 8.41 5.94 9.52
N GLN A 24 8.93 6.10 8.30
CA GLN A 24 8.32 6.98 7.30
C GLN A 24 6.91 6.52 6.92
N ASN A 25 6.70 5.23 6.72
CA ASN A 25 5.39 4.67 6.37
C ASN A 25 4.41 4.71 7.56
N GLU A 26 4.88 4.57 8.79
CA GLU A 26 4.08 4.79 10.00
C GLU A 26 3.65 6.26 10.12
N ALA A 27 4.58 7.20 9.91
CA ALA A 27 4.27 8.63 9.88
C ALA A 27 3.29 8.99 8.74
N PHE A 28 3.43 8.36 7.58
CA PHE A 28 2.47 8.49 6.48
C PHE A 28 1.07 8.04 6.89
N LEU A 29 0.93 6.88 7.56
CA LEU A 29 -0.36 6.37 8.03
C LEU A 29 -1.03 7.27 9.08
N GLN A 30 -0.27 8.13 9.77
CA GLN A 30 -0.82 9.15 10.67
C GLN A 30 -1.36 10.39 9.93
N GLN A 31 -0.89 10.64 8.71
CA GLN A 31 -1.24 11.83 7.93
C GLN A 31 -2.40 11.56 6.96
N VAL A 32 -2.43 10.36 6.36
CA VAL A 32 -3.42 9.98 5.35
C VAL A 32 -4.83 9.87 5.93
N LYS A 33 -5.82 10.37 5.19
CA LYS A 33 -7.24 10.43 5.57
C LYS A 33 -8.09 9.54 4.67
N PRO A 34 -9.20 8.98 5.17
CA PRO A 34 -10.12 8.21 4.33
C PRO A 34 -10.55 9.02 3.10
N GLY A 35 -10.44 8.42 1.93
CA GLY A 35 -10.68 9.06 0.63
C GLY A 35 -9.42 9.50 -0.10
N ASP A 36 -8.28 9.68 0.59
CA ASP A 36 -7.02 10.06 -0.06
C ASP A 36 -6.58 8.98 -1.06
N MET A 37 -6.13 9.45 -2.22
CA MET A 37 -5.49 8.62 -3.22
C MET A 37 -4.01 8.50 -2.92
N ILE A 38 -3.56 7.25 -2.79
CA ILE A 38 -2.19 6.90 -2.48
C ILE A 38 -1.49 6.43 -3.75
N GLU A 39 -0.39 7.09 -4.07
CA GLU A 39 0.58 6.62 -5.06
C GLU A 39 1.65 5.77 -4.36
N PHE A 40 1.90 4.58 -4.89
CA PHE A 40 3.03 3.74 -4.51
C PHE A 40 4.03 3.66 -5.67
N PRO A 41 5.06 4.52 -5.68
CA PRO A 41 6.06 4.50 -6.76
C PRO A 41 6.81 3.16 -6.75
N ARG A 42 6.68 2.39 -7.84
CA ARG A 42 7.51 1.22 -8.13
C ARG A 42 8.64 1.64 -9.06
N LYS A 43 9.52 0.70 -9.43
CA LYS A 43 10.67 0.99 -10.29
C LYS A 43 10.29 1.47 -11.70
N PHE A 44 9.21 0.93 -12.27
CA PHE A 44 8.84 1.16 -13.68
C PHE A 44 7.40 1.65 -13.88
N TYR A 45 6.61 1.72 -12.82
CA TYR A 45 5.22 2.19 -12.82
C TYR A 45 4.85 2.71 -11.43
N SER A 46 3.70 3.33 -11.30
CA SER A 46 3.10 3.63 -9.99
C SER A 46 1.89 2.74 -9.78
N HIS A 47 1.85 2.07 -8.63
CA HIS A 47 0.66 1.38 -8.16
C HIS A 47 -0.22 2.37 -7.39
N TRP A 48 -1.53 2.17 -7.38
CA TRP A 48 -2.48 3.13 -6.84
C TRP A 48 -3.51 2.47 -5.92
N ALA A 49 -3.92 3.19 -4.87
CA ALA A 49 -5.00 2.78 -4.00
C ALA A 49 -5.75 3.98 -3.40
N ILE A 50 -6.95 3.72 -2.89
CA ILE A 50 -7.69 4.67 -2.05
C ILE A 50 -7.58 4.23 -0.60
N TYR A 51 -7.20 5.13 0.30
CA TYR A 51 -7.22 4.85 1.73
C TYR A 51 -8.64 4.86 2.29
N VAL A 52 -8.99 3.85 3.08
CA VAL A 52 -10.33 3.73 3.68
C VAL A 52 -10.32 3.84 5.21
N GLY A 53 -9.15 4.13 5.81
CA GLY A 53 -8.98 4.22 7.26
C GLY A 53 -8.43 2.93 7.88
N LYS A 54 -8.01 3.06 9.15
CA LYS A 54 -7.52 1.93 9.98
C LYS A 54 -6.41 1.10 9.32
N GLY A 55 -5.51 1.74 8.58
CA GLY A 55 -4.40 1.06 7.90
C GLY A 55 -4.83 0.22 6.69
N LYS A 56 -6.03 0.42 6.14
CA LYS A 56 -6.55 -0.35 4.99
C LYS A 56 -6.70 0.49 3.73
N VAL A 57 -6.56 -0.16 2.59
CA VAL A 57 -6.67 0.45 1.27
C VAL A 57 -7.52 -0.41 0.33
N ILE A 58 -8.21 0.24 -0.61
CA ILE A 58 -8.84 -0.43 -1.76
C ILE A 58 -7.98 -0.17 -2.99
N HIS A 59 -7.63 -1.23 -3.72
CA HIS A 59 -6.85 -1.12 -4.96
C HIS A 59 -7.26 -2.17 -5.99
N LEU A 60 -6.93 -1.90 -7.25
CA LEU A 60 -7.02 -2.88 -8.34
C LEU A 60 -5.72 -3.69 -8.38
N THR A 61 -5.80 -5.00 -8.52
CA THR A 61 -4.63 -5.89 -8.57
C THR A 61 -4.93 -7.14 -9.39
N GLY A 62 -3.90 -7.81 -9.92
CA GLY A 62 -4.03 -9.07 -10.64
C GLY A 62 -3.94 -10.29 -9.71
N ASP A 63 -4.20 -11.47 -10.27
CA ASP A 63 -3.97 -12.73 -9.55
C ASP A 63 -2.46 -13.03 -9.41
N ALA A 64 -1.65 -12.53 -10.35
CA ALA A 64 -0.19 -12.60 -10.33
C ALA A 64 0.51 -11.49 -9.50
N GLY A 65 -0.23 -10.63 -8.79
CA GLY A 65 0.31 -9.56 -7.93
C GLY A 65 -0.03 -8.14 -8.40
N ASP A 66 0.78 -7.14 -8.01
CA ASP A 66 0.51 -5.69 -8.20
C ASP A 66 0.15 -5.28 -9.64
N MET A 67 0.61 -6.04 -10.64
CA MET A 67 0.24 -5.80 -12.03
C MET A 67 -0.90 -6.75 -12.42
N ALA A 68 -2.03 -6.19 -12.84
CA ALA A 68 -3.05 -6.94 -13.58
C ALA A 68 -2.50 -7.24 -15.00
N LEU A 69 -1.62 -8.23 -15.10
CA LEU A 69 -1.10 -8.74 -16.38
C LEU A 69 -2.12 -9.66 -17.07
N ASP A 70 -3.14 -10.08 -16.35
CA ASP A 70 -4.26 -10.87 -16.85
C ASP A 70 -5.32 -9.96 -17.49
N GLU A 71 -6.22 -10.54 -18.28
CA GLU A 71 -7.30 -9.81 -18.98
C GLU A 71 -8.31 -9.13 -18.02
N ALA A 72 -8.30 -9.50 -16.73
CA ALA A 72 -9.16 -8.90 -15.71
C ALA A 72 -8.39 -8.60 -14.41
N GLY A 73 -8.56 -7.37 -13.89
CA GLY A 73 -8.11 -7.00 -12.55
C GLY A 73 -9.20 -7.23 -11.49
N THR A 74 -8.78 -7.52 -10.26
CA THR A 74 -9.65 -7.67 -9.08
C THR A 74 -9.50 -6.47 -8.15
N VAL A 75 -10.62 -5.90 -7.70
CA VAL A 75 -10.62 -4.88 -6.65
C VAL A 75 -10.53 -5.56 -5.29
N LYS A 76 -9.51 -5.25 -4.48
CA LYS A 76 -9.29 -5.84 -3.16
C LYS A 76 -9.23 -4.77 -2.07
N LEU A 77 -9.71 -5.13 -0.88
CA LEU A 77 -9.51 -4.40 0.38
C LEU A 77 -8.40 -5.08 1.17
N GLU A 78 -7.24 -4.44 1.28
CA GLU A 78 -6.04 -5.03 1.90
C GLU A 78 -5.41 -4.13 2.95
N ASP A 79 -4.52 -4.72 3.74
CA ASP A 79 -3.69 -3.97 4.69
C ASP A 79 -2.64 -3.17 3.91
N PHE A 80 -2.46 -1.90 4.30
CA PHE A 80 -1.47 -1.02 3.68
C PHE A 80 -0.07 -1.65 3.70
N TRP A 81 0.30 -2.39 4.75
CA TRP A 81 1.62 -3.02 4.85
C TRP A 81 1.82 -4.15 3.84
N THR A 82 0.74 -4.81 3.41
CA THR A 82 0.76 -5.78 2.32
C THR A 82 1.00 -5.09 0.98
N VAL A 83 0.37 -3.95 0.74
CA VAL A 83 0.41 -3.24 -0.54
C VAL A 83 1.65 -2.36 -0.68
N VAL A 84 2.15 -1.73 0.39
CA VAL A 84 3.23 -0.74 0.29
C VAL A 84 4.56 -1.34 -0.19
N GLY A 85 4.83 -2.60 0.14
CA GLY A 85 6.06 -3.30 -0.25
C GLY A 85 7.32 -2.50 0.11
N THR A 86 8.13 -2.19 -0.90
CA THR A 86 9.36 -1.40 -0.74
C THR A 86 9.20 0.09 -1.05
N SER A 87 7.99 0.55 -1.36
CA SER A 87 7.74 1.94 -1.76
C SER A 87 7.72 2.91 -0.58
N THR A 88 8.05 4.17 -0.89
CA THR A 88 7.73 5.33 -0.06
C THR A 88 6.47 5.97 -0.64
N PRO A 89 5.29 5.79 -0.02
CA PRO A 89 4.01 6.22 -0.58
C PRO A 89 3.86 7.74 -0.55
N LYS A 90 2.95 8.25 -1.38
CA LYS A 90 2.58 9.67 -1.45
C LYS A 90 1.07 9.82 -1.45
N ILE A 91 0.56 10.85 -0.78
CA ILE A 91 -0.82 11.32 -0.99
C ILE A 91 -0.79 12.12 -2.28
N ASN A 92 -1.57 11.71 -3.27
CA ASN A 92 -1.62 12.32 -4.58
C ASN A 92 -3.07 12.37 -5.07
N ASN A 93 -3.83 13.32 -4.55
CA ASN A 93 -5.22 13.57 -4.94
C ASN A 93 -5.28 14.43 -6.21
N PHE A 94 -4.65 13.99 -7.32
CA PHE A 94 -4.52 14.83 -8.52
C PHE A 94 -5.86 15.27 -9.13
N LEU A 95 -6.93 14.48 -8.92
CA LEU A 95 -8.28 14.82 -9.37
C LEU A 95 -8.93 15.98 -8.60
N ASP A 96 -8.42 16.34 -7.41
CA ASP A 96 -8.91 17.51 -6.66
C ASP A 96 -8.62 18.82 -7.41
N ALA A 97 -7.57 18.82 -8.24
CA ALA A 97 -7.15 19.99 -9.02
C ALA A 97 -7.87 20.13 -10.37
N GLU A 98 -8.67 19.15 -10.78
CA GLU A 98 -9.40 19.16 -12.06
C GLU A 98 -10.84 19.72 -11.93
N MET A 99 -11.25 20.15 -10.75
CA MET A 99 -12.63 20.54 -10.43
C MET A 99 -12.90 22.07 -10.40
N ASP A 100 -12.02 22.89 -11.00
CA ASP A 100 -12.20 24.35 -11.13
C ASP A 100 -12.82 24.78 -12.47
#